data_AF-A0AAU7YUI0-F1
#
_entry.id   AF-A0AAU7YUI0-F1
#
_cell.length_a   1.000
_cell.length_b   1.000
_cell.length_c   1.000
_cell.angle_alpha   90.00
_cell.angle_beta   90.00
_cell.angle_gamma   90.00
#
_symmetry.space_group_name_H-M   'P 1'
#
loop_
_entity.id
_entity.type
_entity.pdbx_description
1 polymer ?
#
loop_
_entity_poly.entity_id
_entity_poly.type
_entity_poly.pdbx_seq_one_letter_code
_entity_poly.pdbx_strand_id
1 'polypeptide(L)'
;MALLTVKASKKIDATLKLEESTAKMIDRYAAFLNVSADEVVDKGMEYIFTKDKDFQQHLDKQPDVHVPASLRIKKAPSTPTAMKNGNRNGAKSVASDAK
;
A
#
# COMPACT_ATOMS: atom_id res chain seq x y z
N MET A 1 -26.77 7.81 26.30
CA MET A 1 -25.50 7.08 26.15
C MET A 1 -25.12 7.09 24.68
N ALA A 2 -23.85 7.36 24.35
CA ALA A 2 -23.44 7.76 23.00
C ALA A 2 -23.71 6.67 21.94
N LEU A 3 -24.23 7.13 20.81
CA LEU A 3 -24.73 6.42 19.64
C LEU A 3 -23.57 6.09 18.69
N LEU A 4 -23.57 4.88 18.11
CA LEU A 4 -22.73 4.44 16.98
C LEU A 4 -21.21 4.70 17.10
N THR A 5 -20.46 3.69 17.52
CA THR A 5 -18.99 3.70 17.45
C THR A 5 -18.53 3.40 16.02
N VAL A 6 -18.34 4.43 15.20
CA VAL A 6 -17.77 4.30 13.85
C VAL A 6 -16.26 4.08 13.98
N LYS A 7 -15.79 2.83 13.86
CA LYS A 7 -14.36 2.55 13.71
C LYS A 7 -13.94 2.94 12.30
N ALA A 8 -13.19 4.03 12.17
CA ALA A 8 -12.59 4.40 10.91
C ALA A 8 -11.54 3.35 10.51
N SER A 9 -11.86 2.51 9.52
CA SER A 9 -10.92 1.56 8.93
C SER A 9 -10.17 2.21 7.78
N LYS A 10 -8.84 2.28 7.87
CA LYS A 10 -7.99 2.78 6.78
C LYS A 10 -7.52 1.61 5.92
N LYS A 11 -8.10 1.45 4.73
CA LYS A 11 -7.62 0.49 3.72
C LYS A 11 -6.40 1.05 2.99
N ILE A 12 -5.45 0.18 2.66
CA ILE A 12 -4.23 0.53 1.91
C ILE A 12 -4.22 -0.30 0.63
N ASP A 13 -4.19 0.37 -0.52
CA ASP A 13 -4.05 -0.32 -1.81
C ASP A 13 -2.58 -0.63 -2.06
N ALA A 14 -2.24 -1.92 -2.07
CA ALA A 14 -0.90 -2.42 -2.33
C ALA A 14 -0.89 -3.35 -3.54
N THR A 15 0.21 -3.34 -4.29
CA THR A 15 0.41 -4.30 -5.38
C THR A 15 1.23 -5.47 -4.87
N LEU A 16 0.63 -6.65 -4.90
CA LEU A 16 1.24 -7.91 -4.51
C LEU A 16 1.43 -8.76 -5.76
N LYS A 17 2.59 -9.41 -5.88
CA LYS A 17 2.82 -10.43 -6.90
C LYS A 17 2.65 -11.79 -6.23
N LEU A 18 1.72 -12.58 -6.74
CA LEU A 18 1.44 -13.93 -6.27
C LEU A 18 1.80 -14.93 -7.36
N GLU A 19 2.11 -16.16 -6.96
CA GLU A 19 2.22 -17.26 -7.91
C GLU A 19 0.86 -17.56 -8.53
N GLU A 20 0.85 -18.02 -9.79
CA GLU A 20 -0.38 -18.34 -10.51
C GLU A 20 -1.22 -19.41 -9.79
N SER A 21 -0.56 -20.44 -9.24
CA SER A 21 -1.22 -21.51 -8.48
C SER A 21 -1.97 -20.97 -7.26
N THR A 22 -1.34 -20.03 -6.54
CA THR A 22 -1.91 -19.38 -5.35
C THR A 22 -3.06 -18.47 -5.74
N ALA A 23 -2.90 -17.66 -6.79
CA ALA A 23 -3.97 -16.78 -7.30
C ALA A 23 -5.23 -17.56 -7.66
N LYS A 24 -5.09 -18.68 -8.40
CA LYS A 24 -6.22 -19.56 -8.74
C LYS A 24 -6.92 -20.14 -7.51
N MET A 25 -6.15 -20.47 -6.46
CA MET A 25 -6.72 -21.03 -5.25
C MET A 25 -7.48 -19.97 -4.44
N ILE A 26 -6.98 -18.73 -4.40
CA ILE A 26 -7.68 -17.58 -3.82
C ILE A 26 -9.01 -17.36 -4.55
N ASP A 27 -9.02 -17.33 -5.88
CA ASP A 27 -10.26 -17.14 -6.66
C ASP A 27 -11.31 -18.22 -6.37
N ARG A 28 -10.88 -19.48 -6.26
CA ARG A 28 -11.78 -20.59 -5.89
C ARG A 28 -12.33 -20.45 -4.48
N TYR A 29 -11.49 -20.04 -3.54
CA TYR A 29 -11.90 -19.85 -2.15
C TYR A 29 -12.84 -18.66 -1.99
N ALA A 30 -12.57 -17.57 -2.71
CA ALA A 30 -13.44 -16.40 -2.79
C ALA A 30 -14.82 -16.77 -3.33
N ALA A 31 -14.86 -17.55 -4.42
CA ALA A 31 -16.11 -18.07 -4.98
C ALA A 31 -16.86 -19.00 -4.01
N PHE A 32 -16.14 -19.85 -3.26
CA PHE A 32 -16.75 -20.73 -2.26
C PHE A 32 -17.43 -19.96 -1.13
N LEU A 33 -16.81 -18.88 -0.66
CA LEU A 33 -17.33 -18.04 0.42
C LEU A 33 -18.27 -16.93 -0.05
N ASN A 34 -18.42 -16.73 -1.37
CA ASN A 34 -19.12 -15.59 -1.98
C ASN A 34 -18.60 -14.22 -1.53
N VAL A 35 -17.27 -14.08 -1.45
CA VAL A 35 -16.58 -12.84 -1.09
C VAL A 35 -15.58 -12.44 -2.17
N SER A 36 -14.97 -11.26 -2.04
CA SER A 36 -13.91 -10.83 -2.96
C SER A 36 -12.56 -11.50 -2.65
N ALA A 37 -11.70 -11.60 -3.66
CA ALA A 37 -10.33 -12.09 -3.47
C ALA A 37 -9.54 -11.23 -2.46
N ASP A 38 -9.78 -9.92 -2.45
CA ASP A 38 -9.14 -9.00 -1.49
C ASP A 38 -9.51 -9.33 -0.05
N GLU A 39 -10.77 -9.67 0.22
CA GLU A 39 -11.23 -10.08 1.56
C GLU A 39 -10.64 -11.42 1.99
N VAL A 40 -10.50 -12.38 1.06
CA VAL A 40 -9.84 -13.65 1.34
C VAL A 40 -8.38 -13.42 1.75
N VAL A 41 -7.66 -12.55 1.04
CA VAL A 41 -6.26 -12.25 1.35
C VAL A 41 -6.14 -11.53 2.68
N ASP A 42 -6.98 -10.51 2.92
CA ASP A 42 -6.98 -9.74 4.18
C ASP A 42 -7.24 -10.66 5.39
N LYS A 43 -8.31 -11.46 5.32
CA LYS A 43 -8.68 -12.41 6.39
C LYS A 43 -7.67 -13.55 6.55
N GLY A 44 -7.11 -14.02 5.44
CA GLY A 44 -6.06 -15.05 5.47
C GLY A 44 -4.81 -14.57 6.20
N MET A 45 -4.37 -13.33 5.93
CA MET A 45 -3.23 -12.72 6.61
C MET A 45 -3.55 -12.45 8.09
N GLU A 46 -4.74 -11.93 8.40
CA GLU A 46 -5.19 -11.75 9.79
C GLU A 46 -5.16 -13.07 10.59
N TYR A 47 -5.60 -14.16 9.97
CA TYR A 47 -5.54 -15.48 10.59
C TYR A 47 -4.10 -15.93 10.85
N ILE A 48 -3.20 -15.80 9.88
CA ILE A 48 -1.78 -16.15 10.06
C ILE A 48 -1.18 -15.31 11.20
N PHE A 49 -1.39 -14.00 11.18
CA PHE A 49 -0.83 -13.12 12.20
C PHE A 49 -1.32 -13.47 13.60
N THR A 50 -2.57 -13.88 13.76
CA THR A 50 -3.14 -14.22 15.08
C THR A 50 -2.87 -15.66 15.53
N LYS A 51 -2.57 -16.59 14.61
CA LYS A 51 -2.44 -18.03 14.92
C LYS A 51 -1.01 -18.56 14.87
N ASP A 52 -0.12 -17.90 14.15
CA ASP A 52 1.29 -18.27 14.10
C ASP A 52 1.94 -17.94 15.45
N LYS A 53 2.26 -19.00 16.21
CA LYS A 53 2.85 -18.88 17.55
C LYS A 53 4.25 -18.29 17.51
N ASP A 54 5.04 -18.61 16.50
CA ASP A 54 6.40 -18.12 16.39
C ASP A 54 6.39 -16.64 16.03
N PHE A 55 5.47 -16.24 15.14
CA PHE A 55 5.25 -14.84 14.82
C PHE A 55 4.73 -14.03 16.02
N GLN A 56 3.75 -14.55 16.77
CA GLN A 56 3.27 -13.91 18.00
C GLN A 56 4.38 -13.77 19.05
N GLN A 57 5.18 -14.82 19.29
CA GLN A 57 6.34 -14.72 20.17
C GLN A 57 7.39 -13.71 19.68
N HIS A 58 7.56 -13.59 18.36
CA HIS A 58 8.47 -12.60 17.80
C HIS A 58 7.97 -11.17 18.08
N LEU A 59 6.66 -10.90 17.90
CA LEU A 59 6.05 -9.62 18.24
C LEU A 59 6.20 -9.28 19.74
N ASP A 60 5.99 -10.26 20.62
CA ASP A 60 6.16 -10.07 22.08
C ASP A 60 7.61 -9.76 22.46
N LYS A 61 8.58 -10.41 21.80
CA LYS A 61 10.02 -10.22 22.05
C LYS A 61 10.55 -8.91 21.47
N GLN A 62 9.91 -8.38 20.42
CA GLN A 62 10.39 -7.23 19.65
C GLN A 62 9.26 -6.22 19.36
N PRO A 63 8.68 -5.59 20.40
CA PRO A 63 7.50 -4.73 20.24
C PRO A 63 7.78 -3.45 19.46
N ASP A 64 9.00 -2.91 19.52
CA ASP A 64 9.39 -1.63 18.91
C ASP A 64 10.29 -1.78 17.68
N VAL A 65 10.30 -2.96 17.04
CA VAL A 65 11.11 -3.14 15.83
C VAL A 65 10.51 -2.37 14.67
N HIS A 66 11.23 -1.33 14.27
CA HIS A 66 10.87 -0.52 13.12
C HIS A 66 11.24 -1.24 11.82
N VAL A 67 10.26 -1.91 11.21
CA VAL A 67 10.41 -2.58 9.92
C VAL A 67 10.15 -1.57 8.79
N PRO A 68 11.06 -1.43 7.80
CA PRO A 68 10.82 -0.58 6.65
C PRO A 68 9.61 -1.09 5.84
N ALA A 69 8.76 -0.17 5.40
CA ALA A 69 7.57 -0.48 4.62
C ALA A 69 7.95 -1.17 3.30
N SER A 70 7.75 -2.49 3.26
CA SER A 70 8.13 -3.32 2.11
C SER A 70 6.98 -3.50 1.10
N LEU A 71 5.75 -3.14 1.48
CA LEU A 71 4.59 -3.20 0.60
C LEU A 71 4.71 -2.12 -0.49
N ARG A 72 4.48 -2.52 -1.75
CA ARG A 72 4.39 -1.59 -2.88
C ARG A 72 3.04 -0.91 -2.87
N ILE A 73 2.91 0.05 -1.97
CA ILE A 73 1.71 0.85 -1.82
C ILE A 73 1.53 1.68 -3.09
N LYS A 74 0.36 1.57 -3.72
CA LYS A 74 -0.06 2.52 -4.74
C LYS A 74 -0.28 3.85 -4.03
N LYS A 75 0.67 4.79 -4.16
CA LYS A 75 0.46 6.16 -3.69
C LYS A 75 -0.76 6.69 -4.44
N ALA A 76 -1.82 7.05 -3.70
CA ALA A 76 -2.86 7.91 -4.25
C ALA A 76 -2.17 9.14 -4.87
N PRO A 77 -2.67 9.68 -6.01
CA PRO A 77 -2.08 10.86 -6.62
C PRO A 77 -2.01 11.94 -5.56
N SER A 78 -0.79 12.28 -5.15
CA SER A 78 -0.56 13.43 -4.30
C SER A 78 -1.18 14.62 -5.00
N THR A 79 -2.19 15.24 -4.38
CA THR A 79 -2.68 16.55 -4.77
C THR A 79 -1.46 17.41 -5.05
N PRO A 80 -1.31 18.03 -6.24
CA PRO A 80 -0.10 18.75 -6.56
C PRO A 80 0.01 19.92 -5.59
N THR A 81 0.91 19.80 -4.61
CA THR A 81 1.37 20.95 -3.84
C THR A 81 1.94 21.93 -4.85
N ALA A 82 1.30 23.10 -4.90
CA ALA A 82 1.51 24.17 -5.83
C ALA A 82 2.99 24.37 -6.21
N MET A 83 3.21 24.60 -7.50
CA MET A 83 4.47 25.03 -8.11
C MET A 83 5.21 26.03 -7.21
N LYS A 84 6.35 25.63 -6.64
CA LYS A 84 7.35 26.60 -6.21
C LYS A 84 8.22 26.95 -7.42
N ASN A 85 7.73 27.92 -8.17
CA ASN A 85 8.44 28.60 -9.24
C ASN A 85 9.74 29.20 -8.68
N GLY A 86 10.89 28.85 -9.24
CA GLY A 86 12.16 29.42 -8.79
C GLY A 86 13.39 28.76 -9.38
N ASN A 87 13.71 29.05 -10.65
CA ASN A 87 14.98 29.73 -10.96
C ASN A 87 14.95 30.24 -12.40
N ARG A 88 14.84 31.56 -12.56
CA ARG A 88 15.32 32.24 -13.77
C ARG A 88 16.84 32.14 -13.74
N ASN A 89 17.47 31.74 -14.85
CA ASN A 89 18.69 32.34 -15.41
C ASN A 89 19.35 31.37 -16.40
N GLY A 90 19.52 31.82 -17.65
CA GLY A 90 20.33 31.09 -18.62
C GLY A 90 19.99 31.26 -20.10
N ALA A 91 19.11 32.18 -20.51
CA ALA A 91 18.95 32.51 -21.93
C ALA A 91 20.11 33.42 -22.38
N LYS A 92 21.20 32.82 -22.89
CA LYS A 92 22.05 33.50 -23.89
C LYS A 92 21.63 32.99 -25.25
N SER A 93 20.69 33.71 -25.85
CA SER A 93 20.29 33.57 -27.24
C SER A 93 21.49 33.84 -28.14
N VAL A 94 21.84 32.84 -28.92
CA VAL A 94 22.54 32.99 -30.20
C VAL A 94 21.70 33.89 -31.10
N ALA A 95 22.27 35.01 -31.53
CA ALA A 95 21.73 35.81 -32.62
C ALA A 95 22.87 36.05 -33.62
N SER A 96 22.75 35.36 -34.75
CA SER A 96 23.42 35.64 -36.01
C SER A 96 23.03 37.03 -36.50
N ASP A 97 23.97 37.80 -37.04
CA ASP A 97 23.62 38.88 -37.96
C ASP A 97 24.67 38.97 -39.07
N ALA A 98 24.15 39.13 -40.28
CA ALA A 98 24.85 39.09 -41.55
C ALA A 98 25.10 40.51 -42.04
N LYS A 99 26.28 40.76 -42.61
CA LYS A 99 26.43 41.65 -43.77
C LYS A 99 27.72 41.37 -44.52
#